data_AF-A0A2H0YLM1-F1
#
_entry.id   AF-A0A2H0YLM1-F1
#
_cell.length_a   1.000
_cell.length_b   1.000
_cell.length_c   1.000
_cell.angle_alpha   90.00
_cell.angle_beta   90.00
_cell.angle_gamma   90.00
#
_symmetry.space_group_name_H-M   'P 1'
#
loop_
_entity.id
_entity.type
_entity.pdbx_description
1 polymer ?
#
loop_
_entity_poly.entity_id
_entity_poly.type
_entity_poly.pdbx_seq_one_letter_code
_entity_poly.pdbx_strand_id
1 'polypeptide(L)'
;MSLFAEESRRNEDVVKSIKTKGILEEKELIKSVKESVVDVWNFVFPYITLKLEKDRVRAVNEKNEFSGAEMSDGEKVGLYLISQILLAEKGCVLIIDEPELHLHKSLMVRLWNKLEEQRKDCVFIYITHDLDFAVNKPASKIIWIQSYKNNQWEWKELNSNEVIPENLYLEILGSGKPILFVEGEKGSLDMQIYQAFYDDFTVIPRGSCEKVIESVRGLRGNTDLHDKKVFGLIDRDFRPKEQIVSLKKDDVFCLTLNEGKK
;
A
#
# COMPACT_ATOMS: atom_id res chain seq x y z
N MET A 1 11.88 -9.80 21.54
CA MET A 1 11.44 -8.97 22.68
C MET A 1 9.94 -8.74 22.53
N SER A 2 9.14 -8.77 23.60
CA SER A 2 7.70 -8.48 23.51
C SER A 2 7.41 -6.99 23.68
N LEU A 3 6.22 -6.53 23.27
CA LEU A 3 5.76 -5.13 23.45
C LEU A 3 5.84 -4.65 24.90
N PHE A 4 5.31 -5.45 25.84
CA PHE A 4 5.32 -5.10 27.26
C PHE A 4 6.73 -5.15 27.87
N ALA A 5 7.60 -6.03 27.36
CA ALA A 5 9.00 -6.06 27.79
C ALA A 5 9.79 -4.84 27.28
N GLU A 6 9.53 -4.39 26.04
CA GLU A 6 10.10 -3.14 25.50
C GLU A 6 9.64 -1.93 26.32
N GLU A 7 8.33 -1.82 26.58
CA GLU A 7 7.77 -0.73 27.39
C GLU A 7 8.38 -0.70 28.80
N SER A 8 8.52 -1.88 29.44
CA SER A 8 9.12 -1.99 30.77
C SER A 8 10.58 -1.52 30.76
N ARG A 9 11.38 -1.95 29.78
CA ARG A 9 12.77 -1.53 29.63
C ARG A 9 12.88 -0.01 29.40
N ARG A 10 12.06 0.54 28.52
CA ARG A 10 11.99 1.98 28.26
C ARG A 10 11.64 2.75 29.54
N ASN A 11 10.64 2.29 30.29
CA ASN A 11 10.22 2.92 31.53
C ASN A 11 11.34 2.90 32.59
N GLU A 12 12.10 1.80 32.69
CA GLU A 12 13.27 1.74 33.57
C GLU A 12 14.35 2.76 33.19
N ASP A 13 14.62 2.92 31.89
CA ASP A 13 15.63 3.87 31.39
C ASP A 13 15.19 5.33 31.57
N VAL A 14 13.89 5.61 31.42
CA VAL A 14 13.28 6.91 31.77
C VAL A 14 13.43 7.18 33.27
N VAL A 15 13.08 6.22 34.14
CA VAL A 15 13.20 6.39 35.60
C VAL A 15 14.67 6.63 36.01
N LYS A 16 15.63 5.91 35.43
CA LYS A 16 17.07 6.17 35.65
C LYS A 16 17.45 7.59 35.24
N SER A 17 16.99 8.03 34.07
CA SER A 17 17.27 9.36 33.55
C SER A 17 16.69 10.47 34.44
N ILE A 18 15.48 10.31 34.96
CA ILE A 18 14.87 11.24 35.94
C ILE A 18 15.72 11.28 37.22
N LYS A 19 16.13 10.12 37.74
CA LYS A 19 16.97 10.06 38.95
C LYS A 19 18.31 10.78 38.77
N THR A 20 18.88 10.76 37.56
CA THR A 20 20.16 11.43 37.27
C THR A 20 20.00 12.92 36.98
N LYS A 21 18.97 13.33 36.23
CA LYS A 21 18.78 14.72 35.75
C LYS A 21 17.82 15.57 36.60
N GLY A 22 17.06 14.96 37.51
CA GLY A 22 16.06 15.62 38.36
C GLY A 22 14.72 15.86 37.68
N ILE A 23 14.72 16.36 36.43
CA ILE A 23 13.52 16.62 35.62
C ILE A 23 13.79 16.14 34.18
N LEU A 24 12.78 15.55 33.56
CA LEU A 24 12.73 15.26 32.12
C LEU A 24 11.57 16.07 31.53
N GLU A 25 11.85 16.80 30.46
CA GLU A 25 10.78 17.50 29.74
C GLU A 25 9.97 16.52 28.89
N GLU A 26 8.68 16.81 28.66
CA GLU A 26 7.80 15.92 27.89
C GLU A 26 8.32 15.64 26.47
N LYS A 27 9.02 16.61 25.87
CA LYS A 27 9.68 16.48 24.56
C LYS A 27 10.83 15.46 24.53
N GLU A 28 11.36 15.08 25.69
CA GLU A 28 12.44 14.11 25.83
C GLU A 28 11.92 12.67 26.04
N LEU A 29 10.60 12.49 26.23
CA LEU A 29 9.98 11.17 26.30
C LEU A 29 9.87 10.58 24.89
N ILE A 30 10.75 9.61 24.61
CA ILE A 30 10.65 8.81 23.40
C ILE A 30 9.37 7.97 23.48
N LYS A 31 8.52 8.12 22.46
CA LYS A 31 7.32 7.31 22.27
C LYS A 31 7.70 5.82 22.26
N SER A 32 6.98 5.03 23.04
CA SER A 32 7.19 3.59 23.13
C SER A 32 6.77 2.87 21.84
N VAL A 33 7.27 1.66 21.64
CA VAL A 33 6.83 0.81 20.53
C VAL A 33 5.34 0.50 20.68
N LYS A 34 4.87 0.31 21.91
CA LYS A 34 3.45 0.08 22.22
C LYS A 34 2.53 1.23 21.78
N GLU A 35 2.88 2.48 22.09
CA GLU A 35 2.12 3.64 21.60
C GLU A 35 2.14 3.71 20.08
N SER A 36 3.27 3.35 19.45
CA SER A 36 3.38 3.30 17.99
C SER A 36 2.51 2.20 17.38
N VAL A 37 2.40 1.03 18.02
CA VAL A 37 1.47 -0.03 17.63
C VAL A 37 0.02 0.44 17.69
N VAL A 38 -0.38 1.12 18.77
CA VAL A 38 -1.75 1.64 18.91
C VAL A 38 -2.07 2.66 17.81
N ASP A 39 -1.13 3.55 17.47
CA ASP A 39 -1.33 4.54 16.42
C ASP A 39 -1.46 3.92 15.03
N VAL A 40 -0.58 2.97 14.69
CA VAL A 40 -0.68 2.25 13.41
C VAL A 40 -1.97 1.43 13.37
N TRP A 41 -2.32 0.75 14.47
CA TRP A 41 -3.57 0.00 14.57
C TRP A 41 -4.78 0.88 14.29
N ASN A 42 -4.93 1.99 15.01
CA ASN A 42 -6.09 2.87 14.88
C ASN A 42 -6.16 3.51 13.48
N PHE A 43 -5.01 3.71 12.82
CA PHE A 43 -4.97 4.12 11.43
C PHE A 43 -5.45 3.04 10.47
N VAL A 44 -5.12 1.76 10.71
CA VAL A 44 -5.48 0.64 9.82
C VAL A 44 -6.93 0.19 10.05
N PHE A 45 -7.37 0.10 11.30
CA PHE A 45 -8.68 -0.38 11.73
C PHE A 45 -9.53 0.76 12.32
N PRO A 46 -10.13 1.63 11.49
CA PRO A 46 -10.75 2.88 11.97
C PRO A 46 -11.97 2.67 12.89
N TYR A 47 -12.61 1.51 12.83
CA TYR A 47 -13.82 1.20 13.61
C TYR A 47 -13.53 0.43 14.90
N ILE A 48 -12.26 0.11 15.18
CA ILE A 48 -11.85 -0.69 16.34
C ILE A 48 -10.66 -0.02 17.00
N THR A 49 -10.86 0.49 18.22
CA THR A 49 -9.78 1.07 19.02
C THR A 49 -9.08 -0.02 19.81
N LEU A 50 -7.75 -0.09 19.68
CA LEU A 50 -6.91 -1.00 20.45
C LEU A 50 -6.57 -0.40 21.82
N LYS A 51 -6.76 -1.18 22.87
CA LYS A 51 -6.32 -0.86 24.24
C LYS A 51 -5.32 -1.92 24.71
N LEU A 52 -4.10 -1.48 25.01
CA LEU A 52 -3.03 -2.32 25.54
C LEU A 52 -2.78 -1.91 27.01
N GLU A 53 -3.37 -2.63 27.95
CA GLU A 53 -3.34 -2.29 29.38
C GLU A 53 -2.90 -3.49 30.22
N LYS A 54 -1.90 -3.31 31.10
CA LYS A 54 -1.51 -4.29 32.12
C LYS A 54 -1.39 -5.73 31.57
N ASP A 55 -0.63 -5.88 30.49
CA ASP A 55 -0.40 -7.14 29.77
C ASP A 55 -1.64 -7.76 29.11
N ARG A 56 -2.71 -6.99 28.95
CA ARG A 56 -3.95 -7.43 28.28
C ARG A 56 -4.15 -6.67 26.99
N VAL A 57 -4.58 -7.42 25.98
CA VAL A 57 -5.08 -6.89 24.71
C VAL A 57 -6.60 -6.80 24.81
N ARG A 58 -7.14 -5.60 24.59
CA ARG A 58 -8.56 -5.29 24.53
C ARG A 58 -8.85 -4.52 23.24
N ALA A 59 -10.03 -4.71 22.70
CA ALA A 59 -10.51 -3.98 21.53
C ALA A 59 -11.89 -3.40 21.84
N VAL A 60 -12.13 -2.17 21.36
CA VAL A 60 -13.40 -1.46 21.57
C VAL A 60 -13.96 -1.07 20.21
N ASN A 61 -15.21 -1.44 19.94
CA ASN A 61 -16.00 -0.91 18.84
C ASN A 61 -17.16 -0.07 19.39
N GLU A 62 -18.03 0.44 18.51
CA GLU A 62 -19.16 1.30 18.91
C GLU A 62 -20.11 0.68 19.95
N LYS A 63 -20.18 -0.66 20.03
CA LYS A 63 -21.18 -1.38 20.82
C LYS A 63 -20.59 -2.02 22.06
N ASN A 64 -19.41 -2.63 21.93
CA ASN A 64 -18.85 -3.53 22.93
C ASN A 64 -17.33 -3.34 23.08
N GLU A 65 -16.84 -3.61 24.30
CA GLU A 65 -15.43 -3.90 24.57
C GLU A 65 -15.25 -5.42 24.69
N PHE A 66 -14.24 -5.96 24.00
CA PHE A 66 -13.96 -7.39 23.97
C PHE A 66 -12.47 -7.67 24.13
N SER A 67 -12.14 -8.90 24.52
CA SER A 67 -10.75 -9.33 24.70
C SER A 67 -10.06 -9.59 23.36
N GLY A 68 -8.72 -9.56 23.35
CA GLY A 68 -7.94 -9.90 22.17
C GLY A 68 -8.18 -11.32 21.65
N ALA A 69 -8.67 -12.24 22.50
CA ALA A 69 -9.04 -13.59 22.08
C ALA A 69 -10.30 -13.61 21.19
N GLU A 70 -11.18 -12.62 21.37
CA GLU A 70 -12.45 -12.48 20.64
C GLU A 70 -12.29 -11.66 19.35
N MET A 71 -11.11 -11.09 19.09
CA MET A 71 -10.79 -10.42 17.82
C MET A 71 -10.94 -11.37 16.63
N SER A 72 -11.32 -10.81 15.48
CA SER A 72 -11.35 -11.57 14.23
C SER A 72 -9.95 -12.05 13.84
N ASP A 73 -9.86 -13.07 12.97
CA ASP A 73 -8.55 -13.58 12.55
C ASP A 73 -7.72 -12.52 11.82
N GLY A 74 -8.36 -11.69 10.99
CA GLY A 74 -7.69 -10.57 10.33
C GLY A 74 -7.20 -9.50 11.31
N GLU A 75 -7.97 -9.19 12.35
CA GLU A 75 -7.54 -8.31 13.44
C GLU A 75 -6.34 -8.87 14.21
N LYS A 76 -6.35 -10.16 14.55
CA LYS A 76 -5.24 -10.82 15.24
C LYS A 76 -3.97 -10.80 14.39
N VAL A 77 -4.09 -11.12 13.11
CA VAL A 77 -2.98 -11.08 12.15
C VAL A 77 -2.47 -9.65 12.00
N GLY A 78 -3.35 -8.67 11.84
CA GLY A 78 -2.98 -7.26 11.77
C GLY A 78 -2.18 -6.80 12.99
N LEU A 79 -2.65 -7.14 14.20
CA LEU A 79 -1.97 -6.76 15.44
C LEU A 79 -0.59 -7.42 15.51
N TYR A 80 -0.52 -8.70 15.17
CA TYR A 80 0.72 -9.44 15.13
C TYR A 80 1.74 -8.80 14.18
N LEU A 81 1.36 -8.54 12.92
CA LEU A 81 2.23 -7.95 11.92
C LEU A 81 2.74 -6.56 12.32
N ILE A 82 1.84 -5.68 12.76
CA ILE A 82 2.20 -4.32 13.24
C ILE A 82 3.22 -4.43 14.37
N SER A 83 2.95 -5.31 15.33
CA SER A 83 3.80 -5.49 16.51
C SER A 83 5.19 -6.01 16.14
N GLN A 84 5.27 -7.06 15.31
CA GLN A 84 6.56 -7.64 14.91
C GLN A 84 7.42 -6.63 14.15
N ILE A 85 6.82 -5.88 13.23
CA ILE A 85 7.55 -4.92 12.40
C ILE A 85 8.04 -3.73 13.21
N LEU A 86 7.24 -3.22 14.16
CA LEU A 86 7.68 -2.12 15.01
C LEU A 86 8.68 -2.55 16.09
N LEU A 87 8.69 -3.83 16.49
CA LEU A 87 9.69 -4.40 17.39
C LEU A 87 10.99 -4.83 16.71
N ALA A 88 11.01 -4.94 15.38
CA ALA A 88 12.17 -5.39 14.64
C ALA A 88 13.35 -4.44 14.84
N GLU A 89 14.58 -4.97 14.79
CA GLU A 89 15.79 -4.20 15.03
C GLU A 89 15.95 -3.06 14.02
N LYS A 90 16.65 -1.99 14.42
CA LYS A 90 16.89 -0.84 13.55
C LYS A 90 17.74 -1.24 12.35
N GLY A 91 17.35 -0.82 11.15
CA GLY A 91 18.12 -1.09 9.93
C GLY A 91 18.05 -2.53 9.41
N CYS A 92 17.09 -3.32 9.88
CA CYS A 92 16.93 -4.70 9.41
C CYS A 92 16.31 -4.78 8.01
N VAL A 93 16.46 -5.95 7.37
CA VAL A 93 15.71 -6.32 6.17
C VAL A 93 14.47 -7.10 6.60
N LEU A 94 13.30 -6.61 6.21
CA LEU A 94 12.02 -7.25 6.45
C LEU A 94 11.59 -7.95 5.16
N ILE A 95 11.49 -9.27 5.20
CA ILE A 95 10.99 -10.09 4.09
C ILE A 95 9.56 -10.52 4.42
N ILE A 96 8.62 -10.10 3.58
CA ILE A 96 7.19 -10.37 3.74
C ILE A 96 6.78 -11.27 2.58
N ASP A 97 6.50 -12.52 2.89
CA ASP A 97 5.98 -13.51 1.96
C ASP A 97 4.46 -13.51 2.03
N GLU A 98 3.81 -13.46 0.87
CA GLU A 98 2.35 -13.38 0.71
C GLU A 98 1.72 -12.26 1.57
N PRO A 99 2.08 -10.97 1.35
CA PRO A 99 1.52 -9.83 2.09
C PRO A 99 -0.01 -9.72 2.01
N GLU A 100 -0.63 -10.42 1.05
CA GLU A 100 -2.06 -10.53 0.82
C GLU A 100 -2.83 -11.52 1.69
N LEU A 101 -2.11 -12.36 2.41
CA LEU A 101 -2.71 -13.46 3.11
C LEU A 101 -3.36 -12.99 4.44
N HIS A 102 -4.58 -13.47 4.70
CA HIS A 102 -5.36 -13.23 5.93
C HIS A 102 -5.86 -11.79 6.21
N LEU A 103 -5.67 -10.84 5.29
CA LEU A 103 -6.22 -9.48 5.41
C LEU A 103 -7.00 -9.08 4.16
N HIS A 104 -8.07 -8.30 4.35
CA HIS A 104 -8.79 -7.73 3.23
C HIS A 104 -7.90 -6.75 2.45
N LYS A 105 -7.92 -6.77 1.11
CA LYS A 105 -7.02 -5.99 0.24
C LYS A 105 -6.95 -4.50 0.60
N SER A 106 -8.10 -3.88 0.91
CA SER A 106 -8.16 -2.46 1.29
C SER A 106 -7.43 -2.14 2.61
N LEU A 107 -7.33 -3.10 3.54
CA LEU A 107 -6.60 -2.94 4.79
C LEU A 107 -5.10 -3.15 4.59
N MET A 108 -4.71 -4.08 3.70
CA MET A 108 -3.31 -4.37 3.44
C MET A 108 -2.55 -3.16 2.90
N VAL A 109 -3.09 -2.47 1.89
CA VAL A 109 -2.42 -1.32 1.28
C VAL A 109 -2.16 -0.25 2.34
N ARG A 110 -3.18 0.03 3.17
CA ARG A 110 -3.07 0.97 4.29
C ARG A 110 -2.03 0.53 5.32
N LEU A 111 -2.07 -0.74 5.71
CA LEU A 111 -1.16 -1.33 6.69
C LEU A 111 0.29 -1.20 6.23
N TRP A 112 0.60 -1.72 5.04
CA TRP A 112 1.96 -1.78 4.54
C TRP A 112 2.52 -0.38 4.27
N ASN A 113 1.75 0.51 3.64
CA ASN A 113 2.19 1.89 3.42
C ASN A 113 2.47 2.61 4.75
N LYS A 114 1.64 2.38 5.78
CA LYS A 114 1.85 2.99 7.10
C LYS A 114 3.10 2.44 7.78
N LEU A 115 3.35 1.14 7.69
CA LEU A 115 4.52 0.51 8.30
C LEU A 115 5.83 0.91 7.61
N GLU A 116 5.84 0.99 6.28
CA GLU A 116 6.98 1.52 5.51
C GLU A 116 7.28 2.98 5.91
N GLU A 117 6.24 3.80 6.11
CA GLU A 117 6.40 5.19 6.58
C GLU A 117 7.02 5.27 7.99
N GLN A 118 6.60 4.38 8.91
CA GLN A 118 7.13 4.34 10.28
C GLN A 118 8.55 3.76 10.35
N ARG A 119 8.89 2.81 9.46
CA ARG A 119 10.17 2.10 9.44
C ARG A 119 11.00 2.42 8.20
N LYS A 120 11.17 3.72 7.92
CA LYS A 120 12.06 4.22 6.85
C LYS A 120 13.52 3.81 7.01
N ASP A 121 13.90 3.36 8.21
CA ASP A 121 15.22 2.81 8.50
C ASP A 121 15.41 1.39 7.94
N CYS A 122 14.33 0.65 7.66
CA CYS A 122 14.36 -0.74 7.19
C CYS A 122 14.24 -0.85 5.67
N VAL A 123 14.68 -1.98 5.15
CA VAL A 123 14.40 -2.39 3.76
C VAL A 123 13.26 -3.39 3.77
N PHE A 124 12.19 -3.09 3.04
CA PHE A 124 11.06 -4.00 2.84
C PHE A 124 11.23 -4.77 1.53
N ILE A 125 11.14 -6.10 1.59
CA ILE A 125 11.11 -7.00 0.45
C ILE A 125 9.79 -7.74 0.49
N TYR A 126 8.94 -7.50 -0.51
CA TYR A 126 7.67 -8.21 -0.67
C TYR A 126 7.82 -9.32 -1.69
N ILE A 127 7.37 -10.51 -1.34
CA ILE A 127 7.23 -11.66 -2.23
C ILE A 127 5.73 -11.91 -2.33
N THR A 128 5.17 -11.74 -3.51
CA THR A 128 3.72 -11.80 -3.72
C THR A 128 3.42 -12.36 -5.10
N HIS A 129 2.30 -13.06 -5.21
CA HIS A 129 1.72 -13.41 -6.50
C HIS A 129 0.63 -12.41 -6.93
N ASP A 130 0.19 -11.53 -6.02
CA ASP A 130 -0.72 -10.42 -6.31
C ASP A 130 0.00 -9.30 -7.09
N LEU A 131 -0.18 -9.34 -8.41
CA LEU A 131 0.37 -8.35 -9.32
C LEU A 131 -0.26 -6.95 -9.13
N ASP A 132 -1.52 -6.86 -8.69
CA ASP A 132 -2.14 -5.59 -8.37
C ASP A 132 -1.40 -4.95 -7.19
N PHE A 133 -1.06 -5.72 -6.16
CA PHE A 133 -0.25 -5.25 -5.04
C PHE A 133 1.14 -4.79 -5.52
N ALA A 134 1.85 -5.61 -6.30
CA ALA A 134 3.20 -5.31 -6.75
C ALA A 134 3.29 -4.05 -7.62
N VAL A 135 2.32 -3.82 -8.51
CA VAL A 135 2.32 -2.67 -9.43
C VAL A 135 1.87 -1.37 -8.76
N ASN A 136 0.92 -1.46 -7.81
CA ASN A 136 0.40 -0.29 -7.09
C ASN A 136 1.34 0.20 -5.99
N LYS A 137 2.34 -0.60 -5.61
CA LYS A 137 3.35 -0.16 -4.65
C LYS A 137 4.21 0.95 -5.25
N PRO A 138 4.43 2.05 -4.51
CA PRO A 138 5.40 3.09 -4.88
C PRO A 138 6.83 2.57 -4.63
N ALA A 139 7.15 1.37 -5.13
CA ALA A 139 8.45 0.74 -4.97
C ALA A 139 9.45 1.31 -5.97
N SER A 140 10.70 1.45 -5.52
CA SER A 140 11.82 1.85 -6.38
C SER A 140 12.31 0.73 -7.30
N LYS A 141 12.01 -0.54 -6.97
CA LYS A 141 12.49 -1.72 -7.69
C LYS A 141 11.47 -2.86 -7.66
N ILE A 142 11.16 -3.42 -8.83
CA ILE A 142 10.29 -4.59 -8.98
C ILE A 142 11.09 -5.68 -9.70
N ILE A 143 11.12 -6.89 -9.13
CA ILE A 143 11.75 -8.07 -9.73
C ILE A 143 10.63 -9.04 -10.09
N TRP A 144 10.45 -9.31 -11.38
CA TRP A 144 9.49 -10.27 -11.87
C TRP A 144 10.16 -11.62 -12.12
N ILE A 145 9.70 -12.64 -11.41
CA ILE A 145 10.15 -14.02 -11.57
C ILE A 145 9.22 -14.71 -12.57
N GLN A 146 9.76 -15.09 -13.74
CA GLN A 146 8.97 -15.60 -14.87
C GLN A 146 8.89 -17.13 -14.87
N SER A 147 10.02 -17.80 -14.62
CA SER A 147 10.05 -19.26 -14.63
C SER A 147 11.24 -19.82 -13.85
N TYR A 148 11.15 -21.11 -13.50
CA TYR A 148 12.26 -21.88 -12.96
C TYR A 148 12.43 -23.14 -13.79
N LYS A 149 13.54 -23.25 -14.51
CA LYS A 149 13.86 -24.41 -15.36
C LYS A 149 15.34 -24.75 -15.25
N ASN A 150 15.67 -26.05 -15.22
CA ASN A 150 17.07 -26.53 -15.18
C ASN A 150 17.92 -25.90 -14.06
N ASN A 151 17.35 -25.74 -12.85
CA ASN A 151 17.99 -25.05 -11.73
C ASN A 151 18.42 -23.61 -11.99
N GLN A 152 17.75 -22.93 -12.92
CA GLN A 152 17.97 -21.52 -13.21
C GLN A 152 16.64 -20.78 -13.13
N TRP A 153 16.68 -19.64 -12.43
CA TRP A 153 15.58 -18.69 -12.40
C TRP A 153 15.66 -17.78 -13.61
N GLU A 154 14.56 -17.69 -14.34
CA GLU A 154 14.33 -16.66 -15.35
C GLU A 154 13.58 -15.52 -14.66
N TRP A 155 14.20 -14.34 -14.61
CA TRP A 155 13.63 -13.17 -13.97
C TRP A 155 14.06 -11.89 -14.67
N LYS A 156 13.27 -10.82 -14.50
CA LYS A 156 13.52 -9.52 -15.08
C LYS A 156 13.30 -8.42 -14.03
N GLU A 157 14.19 -7.44 -13.99
CA GLU A 157 13.94 -6.20 -13.25
C GLU A 157 13.06 -5.27 -14.09
N LEU A 158 11.98 -4.79 -13.50
CA LEU A 158 11.07 -3.84 -14.12
C LEU A 158 11.38 -2.45 -13.57
N ASN A 159 11.78 -1.54 -14.44
CA ASN A 159 11.94 -0.13 -14.06
C ASN A 159 10.56 0.45 -13.72
N SER A 160 10.48 1.30 -12.69
CA SER A 160 9.24 1.93 -12.25
C SER A 160 8.49 2.66 -13.38
N ASN A 161 9.23 3.19 -14.35
CA ASN A 161 8.75 3.95 -15.52
C ASN A 161 8.67 3.12 -16.81
N GLU A 162 9.07 1.85 -16.80
CA GLU A 162 8.90 0.98 -17.96
C GLU A 162 7.44 0.60 -18.15
N VAL A 163 7.03 0.53 -19.42
CA VAL A 163 5.76 -0.08 -19.79
C VAL A 163 5.77 -1.50 -19.23
N ILE A 164 4.82 -1.80 -18.33
CA ILE A 164 4.60 -3.16 -17.83
C ILE A 164 4.54 -4.09 -19.05
N PRO A 165 5.42 -5.11 -19.14
CA PRO A 165 5.44 -6.02 -20.27
C PRO A 165 4.05 -6.61 -20.54
N GLU A 166 3.64 -6.70 -21.81
CA GLU A 166 2.30 -7.13 -22.21
C GLU A 166 1.91 -8.49 -21.58
N ASN A 167 2.85 -9.42 -21.46
CA ASN A 167 2.65 -10.70 -20.79
C ASN A 167 2.39 -10.59 -19.28
N LEU A 168 3.10 -9.71 -18.56
CA LEU A 168 2.77 -9.41 -17.16
C LEU A 168 1.40 -8.71 -17.05
N TYR A 169 1.06 -7.93 -18.07
CA TYR A 169 -0.23 -7.29 -18.21
C TYR A 169 -1.37 -8.30 -18.36
N LEU A 170 -1.17 -9.36 -19.16
CA LEU A 170 -2.10 -10.50 -19.28
C LEU A 170 -2.30 -11.23 -17.95
N GLU A 171 -1.24 -11.39 -17.17
CA GLU A 171 -1.30 -12.00 -15.83
C GLU A 171 -2.06 -11.10 -14.84
N ILE A 172 -1.82 -9.77 -14.84
CA ILE A 172 -2.59 -8.78 -14.06
C ILE A 172 -4.07 -8.83 -14.44
N LEU A 173 -4.37 -8.89 -15.74
CA LEU A 173 -5.73 -9.01 -16.27
C LEU A 173 -6.46 -10.28 -15.78
N GLY A 174 -5.72 -11.30 -15.34
CA GLY A 174 -6.26 -12.47 -14.66
C GLY A 174 -6.93 -12.17 -13.31
N SER A 175 -6.65 -11.02 -12.67
CA SER A 175 -7.22 -10.61 -11.38
C SER A 175 -8.73 -10.33 -11.42
N GLY A 176 -9.29 -10.16 -12.61
CA GLY A 176 -10.73 -9.97 -12.85
C GLY A 176 -11.22 -8.52 -12.72
N LYS A 177 -10.40 -7.60 -12.18
CA LYS A 177 -10.75 -6.17 -12.10
C LYS A 177 -10.60 -5.48 -13.46
N PRO A 178 -11.45 -4.47 -13.77
CA PRO A 178 -11.23 -3.56 -14.89
C PRO A 178 -9.95 -2.74 -14.68
N ILE A 179 -9.31 -2.38 -15.78
CA ILE A 179 -8.06 -1.60 -15.77
C ILE A 179 -8.36 -0.12 -15.98
N LEU A 180 -7.69 0.73 -15.21
CA LEU A 180 -7.75 2.19 -15.35
C LEU A 180 -6.34 2.76 -15.52
N PHE A 181 -6.04 3.27 -16.71
CA PHE A 181 -4.83 4.05 -16.93
C PHE A 181 -5.00 5.49 -16.51
N VAL A 182 -4.06 6.04 -15.76
CA VAL A 182 -4.08 7.43 -15.28
C VAL A 182 -2.81 8.18 -15.67
N GLU A 183 -2.89 9.50 -15.74
CA GLU A 183 -1.72 10.36 -15.86
C GLU A 183 -0.89 10.39 -14.57
N GLY A 184 0.34 10.89 -14.68
CA GLY A 184 1.26 10.99 -13.55
C GLY A 184 2.24 9.82 -13.45
N GLU A 185 3.19 9.97 -12.53
CA GLU A 185 4.22 8.98 -12.26
C GLU A 185 3.85 8.10 -11.06
N LYS A 186 4.48 6.92 -10.96
CA LYS A 186 4.31 6.05 -9.79
C LYS A 186 4.71 6.80 -8.52
N GLY A 187 3.85 6.71 -7.50
CA GLY A 187 4.08 7.34 -6.19
C GLY A 187 3.73 8.82 -6.11
N SER A 188 3.19 9.44 -7.17
CA SER A 188 2.62 10.79 -7.07
C SER A 188 1.45 10.84 -6.10
N LEU A 189 1.15 12.03 -5.57
CA LEU A 189 -0.02 12.24 -4.72
C LEU A 189 -1.31 11.90 -5.49
N ASP A 190 -1.37 12.29 -6.76
CA ASP A 190 -2.53 12.03 -7.64
C ASP A 190 -2.78 10.54 -7.81
N MET A 191 -1.71 9.74 -7.92
CA MET A 191 -1.81 8.28 -7.97
C MET A 191 -2.44 7.70 -6.70
N GLN A 192 -2.04 8.20 -5.52
CA GLN A 192 -2.63 7.76 -4.25
C GLN A 192 -4.12 8.11 -4.17
N ILE A 193 -4.51 9.27 -4.69
CA ILE A 193 -5.91 9.69 -4.78
C ILE A 193 -6.68 8.75 -5.71
N TYR A 194 -6.18 8.48 -6.92
CA TYR A 194 -6.83 7.57 -7.86
C TYR A 194 -6.98 6.15 -7.30
N GLN A 195 -5.94 5.60 -6.65
CA GLN A 195 -6.01 4.29 -6.00
C GLN A 195 -7.06 4.23 -4.89
N ALA A 196 -7.26 5.33 -4.16
CA ALA A 196 -8.26 5.41 -3.09
C ALA A 196 -9.69 5.54 -3.63
N PHE A 197 -9.89 6.28 -4.72
CA PHE A 197 -11.22 6.51 -5.32
C PHE A 197 -11.68 5.40 -6.28
N TYR A 198 -10.74 4.69 -6.91
CA TYR A 198 -11.00 3.64 -7.89
C TYR A 198 -10.47 2.28 -7.39
N ASP A 199 -10.83 1.91 -6.17
CA ASP A 199 -10.40 0.66 -5.52
C ASP A 199 -10.96 -0.61 -6.21
N ASP A 200 -12.07 -0.47 -6.93
CA ASP A 200 -12.64 -1.50 -7.82
C ASP A 200 -11.86 -1.69 -9.14
N PHE A 201 -10.89 -0.83 -9.43
CA PHE A 201 -10.04 -0.89 -10.63
C PHE A 201 -8.60 -1.26 -10.28
N THR A 202 -7.91 -1.84 -11.26
CA THR A 202 -6.44 -1.85 -11.25
C THR A 202 -5.95 -0.54 -11.87
N VAL A 203 -5.55 0.41 -11.03
CA VAL A 203 -5.07 1.73 -11.45
C VAL A 203 -3.59 1.66 -11.84
N ILE A 204 -3.24 2.13 -13.05
CA ILE A 204 -1.88 2.06 -13.59
C ILE A 204 -1.46 3.43 -14.15
N PRO A 205 -0.40 4.06 -13.62
CA PRO A 205 0.05 5.36 -14.10
C PRO A 205 0.86 5.20 -15.40
N ARG A 206 0.66 6.13 -16.35
CA ARG A 206 1.33 6.12 -17.66
C ARG A 206 2.17 7.38 -17.94
N GLY A 207 2.37 8.25 -16.96
CA GLY A 207 3.16 9.47 -17.12
C GLY A 207 2.35 10.58 -17.77
N SER A 208 2.08 10.48 -19.07
CA SER A 208 1.37 11.52 -19.84
C SER A 208 0.07 11.02 -20.48
N CYS A 209 -0.82 11.97 -20.80
CA CYS A 209 -2.07 11.71 -21.50
C CYS A 209 -1.88 10.90 -22.81
N GLU A 210 -0.81 11.13 -23.57
CA GLU A 210 -0.55 10.41 -24.82
C GLU A 210 -0.31 8.93 -24.55
N LYS A 211 0.49 8.62 -23.52
CA LYS A 211 0.79 7.25 -23.11
C LYS A 211 -0.44 6.55 -22.54
N VAL A 212 -1.33 7.27 -21.84
CA VAL A 212 -2.63 6.73 -21.40
C VAL A 212 -3.45 6.31 -22.62
N ILE A 213 -3.61 7.21 -23.60
CA ILE A 213 -4.38 6.95 -24.82
C ILE A 213 -3.80 5.78 -25.63
N GLU A 214 -2.48 5.76 -25.82
CA GLU A 214 -1.78 4.68 -26.51
C GLU A 214 -2.01 3.33 -25.82
N SER A 215 -1.91 3.30 -24.49
CA SER A 215 -2.11 2.08 -23.70
C SER A 215 -3.54 1.55 -23.82
N VAL A 216 -4.55 2.42 -23.73
CA VAL A 216 -5.97 2.02 -23.90
C VAL A 216 -6.20 1.45 -25.30
N ARG A 217 -5.73 2.15 -26.34
CA ARG A 217 -5.92 1.71 -27.73
C ARG A 217 -5.19 0.41 -28.04
N GLY A 218 -3.96 0.26 -27.58
CA GLY A 218 -3.15 -0.94 -27.78
C GLY A 218 -3.83 -2.18 -27.20
N LEU A 219 -4.32 -2.09 -25.96
CA LEU A 219 -4.97 -3.21 -25.28
C LEU A 219 -6.35 -3.54 -25.84
N ARG A 220 -7.14 -2.53 -26.22
CA ARG A 220 -8.45 -2.76 -26.86
C ARG A 220 -8.33 -3.37 -28.25
N GLY A 221 -7.25 -3.08 -28.96
CA GLY A 221 -6.95 -3.64 -30.27
C GLY A 221 -6.50 -5.10 -30.22
N ASN A 222 -6.15 -5.62 -29.04
CA ASN A 222 -5.72 -7.00 -28.87
C ASN A 222 -6.94 -7.93 -28.73
N THR A 223 -7.13 -8.82 -29.71
CA THR A 223 -8.31 -9.69 -29.81
C THR A 223 -8.41 -10.72 -28.70
N ASP A 224 -7.27 -11.11 -28.12
CA ASP A 224 -7.20 -12.11 -27.05
C ASP A 224 -7.64 -11.53 -25.69
N LEU A 225 -7.89 -10.22 -25.63
CA LEU A 225 -8.24 -9.47 -24.43
C LEU A 225 -9.61 -8.79 -24.48
N HIS A 226 -10.45 -9.09 -25.49
CA HIS A 226 -11.72 -8.40 -25.72
C HIS A 226 -12.71 -8.44 -24.55
N ASP A 227 -12.66 -9.46 -23.68
CA ASP A 227 -13.56 -9.58 -22.54
C ASP A 227 -13.18 -8.65 -21.36
N LYS A 228 -12.05 -7.93 -21.46
CA LYS A 228 -11.52 -7.09 -20.39
C LYS A 228 -11.88 -5.63 -20.60
N LYS A 229 -12.45 -5.03 -19.56
CA LYS A 229 -12.80 -3.60 -19.53
C LYS A 229 -11.54 -2.78 -19.22
N VAL A 230 -11.08 -2.02 -20.22
CA VAL A 230 -9.91 -1.14 -20.13
C VAL A 230 -10.35 0.29 -20.35
N PHE A 231 -9.96 1.17 -19.44
CA PHE A 231 -10.32 2.58 -19.46
C PHE A 231 -9.08 3.46 -19.28
N GLY A 232 -9.16 4.70 -19.78
CA GLY A 232 -8.18 5.75 -19.51
C GLY A 232 -8.83 6.93 -18.82
N LEU A 233 -8.11 7.57 -17.90
CA LEU A 233 -8.48 8.83 -17.28
C LEU A 233 -7.34 9.82 -17.45
N ILE A 234 -7.65 10.92 -18.12
CA ILE A 234 -6.71 11.99 -18.43
C ILE A 234 -7.23 13.33 -17.92
N ASP A 235 -6.33 14.29 -17.78
CA ASP A 235 -6.67 15.68 -17.57
C ASP A 235 -7.42 16.25 -18.77
N ARG A 236 -8.14 17.34 -18.55
CA ARG A 236 -8.92 17.96 -19.60
C ARG A 236 -8.09 18.85 -20.51
N ASP A 237 -6.99 19.43 -20.03
CA ASP A 237 -6.06 20.36 -20.73
C ASP A 237 -6.70 21.20 -21.85
N PHE A 238 -7.74 21.97 -21.54
CA PHE A 238 -8.46 22.82 -22.49
C PHE A 238 -8.94 22.11 -23.78
N ARG A 239 -9.02 20.78 -23.80
CA ARG A 239 -9.41 19.98 -24.97
C ARG A 239 -10.81 20.38 -25.45
N PRO A 240 -11.00 20.60 -26.77
CA PRO A 240 -12.29 20.93 -27.34
C PRO A 240 -13.29 19.78 -27.14
N LYS A 241 -14.58 20.12 -27.05
CA LYS A 241 -15.66 19.14 -26.78
C LYS A 241 -15.66 17.97 -27.77
N GLU A 242 -15.34 18.23 -29.03
CA GLU A 242 -15.24 17.23 -30.09
C GLU A 242 -14.18 16.18 -29.80
N GLN A 243 -13.01 16.61 -29.31
CA GLN A 243 -11.92 15.71 -28.93
C GLN A 243 -12.28 14.87 -27.71
N ILE A 244 -12.94 15.46 -26.71
CA ILE A 244 -13.45 14.74 -25.53
C ILE A 244 -14.46 13.66 -25.94
N VAL A 245 -15.37 13.98 -26.85
CA VAL A 245 -16.35 13.01 -27.37
C VAL A 245 -15.66 11.88 -28.14
N SER A 246 -14.62 12.19 -28.92
CA SER A 246 -13.84 11.18 -29.63
C SER A 246 -13.11 10.26 -28.65
N LEU A 247 -12.44 10.80 -27.65
CA LEU A 247 -11.72 10.01 -26.63
C LEU A 247 -12.66 9.11 -25.83
N LYS A 248 -13.87 9.61 -25.52
CA LYS A 248 -14.87 8.82 -24.82
C LYS A 248 -15.33 7.60 -25.62
N LYS A 249 -15.33 7.65 -26.96
CA LYS A 249 -15.60 6.47 -27.81
C LYS A 249 -14.50 5.42 -27.71
N ASP A 250 -13.28 5.86 -27.41
CA ASP A 250 -12.11 5.02 -27.17
C ASP A 250 -12.01 4.58 -25.70
N ASP A 251 -13.04 4.78 -24.86
CA ASP A 251 -13.03 4.49 -23.41
C ASP A 251 -11.96 5.28 -22.62
N VAL A 252 -11.58 6.44 -23.16
CA VAL A 252 -10.74 7.43 -22.49
C VAL A 252 -11.61 8.59 -22.01
N PHE A 253 -11.59 8.84 -20.71
CA PHE A 253 -12.36 9.89 -20.04
C PHE A 253 -11.45 11.06 -19.64
N CYS A 254 -11.98 12.27 -19.68
CA CYS A 254 -11.30 13.46 -19.15
C CYS A 254 -11.88 13.83 -17.78
N LEU A 255 -11.02 14.27 -16.86
CA LEU A 255 -11.46 14.87 -15.59
C LEU A 255 -12.33 16.11 -15.85
N THR A 256 -13.34 16.30 -15.01
CA THR A 256 -14.29 17.42 -15.15
C THR A 256 -13.71 18.73 -14.61
N LEU A 257 -12.73 18.65 -13.72
CA LEU A 257 -12.04 19.78 -13.10
C LEU A 257 -10.75 20.06 -13.87
N ASN A 258 -10.54 21.33 -14.26
CA ASN A 258 -9.22 21.77 -14.70
C ASN A 258 -8.39 22.01 -13.43
N GLU A 259 -7.18 21.43 -13.36
CA GLU A 259 -6.15 22.01 -12.52
C GLU A 259 -5.78 23.37 -13.12
N GLY A 260 -6.42 24.42 -12.61
CA GLY A 260 -5.96 25.77 -12.86
C GLY A 260 -4.60 25.92 -12.23
N LYS A 261 -3.52 25.80 -13.02
CA LYS A 261 -2.22 26.34 -12.65
C LYS A 261 -2.45 27.82 -12.31
N LYS A 262 -2.41 28.13 -11.01
CA LYS A 262 -2.36 29.51 -10.53
C LYS A 262 -1.01 30.13 -10.88
#